data_AF-A0A3B9QCL5-F1
#
_entry.id   AF-A0A3B9QCL5-F1
#
_cell.length_a   1.000
_cell.length_b   1.000
_cell.length_c   1.000
_cell.angle_alpha   90.00
_cell.angle_beta   90.00
_cell.angle_gamma   90.00
#
_symmetry.space_group_name_H-M   'P 1'
#
loop_
_entity.id
_entity.type
_entity.pdbx_description
1 polymer ?
#
loop_
_entity_poly.entity_id
_entity_poly.type
_entity_poly.pdbx_seq_one_letter_code
_entity_poly.pdbx_strand_id
1 'polypeptide(L)'
;MANCVKCGASNLGMGRTDLVIVDETWYCQKCLKATLGNISCDRCGNVPFRSGEHFKTIDNQMVCTDCMEKAGIMKKYDYVMSAVMSKAKAAKAASPTTQAHRGLEALGTMKELLEQNLEPGEKVEFAVVGNTGEALACSSKHLFILKSGMASGSLTGKKCIKYRWNQITGAEIKEGALYGLIEIQGNGLPSHDVRNISQVKQAENAVTFLMAKKADFEEALRTVNQRI
;
A
#
# COMPACT_ATOMS: atom_id res chain seq x y z
N MET A 1 -5.30 -0.58 -5.09
CA MET A 1 -5.47 -1.58 -6.15
C MET A 1 -6.11 -0.90 -7.36
N ALA A 2 -5.53 -1.06 -8.56
CA ALA A 2 -6.03 -0.43 -9.78
C ALA A 2 -7.20 -1.25 -10.34
N ASN A 3 -8.41 -0.85 -9.97
CA ASN A 3 -9.65 -1.44 -10.46
C ASN A 3 -10.45 -0.36 -11.16
N CYS A 4 -11.07 -0.70 -12.28
CA CYS A 4 -12.08 0.13 -12.95
C CYS A 4 -13.11 0.58 -11.91
N VAL A 5 -13.33 1.89 -11.79
CA VAL A 5 -14.23 2.45 -10.77
C VAL A 5 -15.69 2.05 -10.98
N LYS A 6 -16.07 1.70 -12.22
CA LYS A 6 -17.46 1.40 -12.60
C LYS A 6 -17.84 -0.07 -12.49
N CYS A 7 -16.97 -0.98 -12.93
CA CYS A 7 -17.29 -2.41 -12.99
C CYS A 7 -16.39 -3.30 -12.11
N GLY A 8 -15.41 -2.72 -11.42
CA GLY A 8 -14.49 -3.48 -10.57
C GLY A 8 -13.43 -4.30 -11.31
N ALA A 9 -13.43 -4.30 -12.66
CA ALA A 9 -12.43 -5.02 -13.45
C ALA A 9 -11.00 -4.62 -13.06
N SER A 10 -10.16 -5.62 -12.88
CA SER A 10 -8.77 -5.49 -12.39
C SER A 10 -7.77 -5.62 -13.53
N ASN A 11 -6.64 -4.92 -13.44
CA ASN A 11 -5.49 -5.13 -14.32
C ASN A 11 -4.55 -6.26 -13.84
N LEU A 12 -4.89 -6.94 -12.76
CA LEU A 12 -4.14 -8.06 -12.16
C LEU A 12 -4.99 -9.33 -12.13
N GLY A 13 -4.35 -10.50 -12.33
CA GLY A 13 -4.96 -11.83 -12.21
C GLY A 13 -5.39 -12.46 -13.55
N MET A 14 -6.01 -13.65 -13.47
CA MET A 14 -6.65 -14.28 -14.64
C MET A 14 -7.85 -13.42 -15.08
N GLY A 15 -7.93 -13.10 -16.38
CA GLY A 15 -8.96 -12.18 -16.90
C GLY A 15 -8.62 -10.69 -16.76
N ARG A 16 -7.32 -10.36 -16.60
CA ARG A 16 -6.84 -8.97 -16.54
C ARG A 16 -7.40 -8.13 -17.69
N THR A 17 -7.80 -6.91 -17.36
CA THR A 17 -8.31 -5.91 -18.30
C THR A 17 -7.38 -4.70 -18.29
N ASP A 18 -7.07 -4.17 -19.46
CA ASP A 18 -6.32 -2.92 -19.56
C ASP A 18 -7.11 -1.79 -18.92
N LEU A 19 -6.40 -0.97 -18.14
CA LEU A 19 -6.98 0.19 -17.48
C LEU A 19 -6.22 1.45 -17.86
N VAL A 20 -6.97 2.54 -18.02
CA VAL A 20 -6.43 3.89 -18.24
C VAL A 20 -6.92 4.78 -17.13
N ILE A 21 -6.03 5.66 -16.64
CA ILE A 21 -6.40 6.74 -15.74
C ILE A 21 -6.88 7.93 -16.57
N VAL A 22 -8.05 8.45 -16.23
CA VAL A 22 -8.56 9.75 -16.68
C VAL A 22 -8.99 10.53 -15.45
N ASP A 23 -8.42 11.72 -15.26
CA ASP A 23 -8.64 12.56 -14.07
C ASP A 23 -8.57 11.78 -12.76
N GLU A 24 -7.42 11.14 -12.55
CA GLU A 24 -7.12 10.31 -11.36
C GLU A 24 -8.02 9.10 -11.16
N THR A 25 -8.87 8.78 -12.13
CA THR A 25 -9.86 7.71 -12.06
C THR A 25 -9.55 6.59 -13.03
N TRP A 26 -9.54 5.35 -12.55
CA TRP A 26 -9.28 4.17 -13.36
C TRP A 26 -10.53 3.72 -14.12
N TYR A 27 -10.39 3.53 -15.44
CA TYR A 27 -11.43 3.00 -16.30
C TYR A 27 -10.91 1.83 -17.15
N CYS A 28 -11.75 0.81 -17.32
CA CYS A 28 -11.60 -0.12 -18.44
C CYS A 28 -12.20 0.47 -19.71
N GLN A 29 -11.83 -0.06 -20.87
CA GLN A 29 -12.26 0.46 -22.18
C GLN A 29 -13.78 0.62 -22.32
N LYS A 30 -14.55 -0.39 -21.89
CA LYS A 30 -16.02 -0.36 -21.95
C LYS A 30 -16.60 0.77 -21.11
N CYS A 31 -16.15 0.89 -19.86
CA CYS A 31 -16.67 1.88 -18.92
C CYS A 31 -16.19 3.29 -19.26
N LEU A 32 -14.98 3.45 -19.81
CA LEU A 32 -14.50 4.74 -20.30
C LEU A 32 -15.42 5.26 -21.40
N LYS A 33 -15.66 4.44 -22.44
CA LYS A 33 -16.52 4.82 -23.56
C LYS A 33 -17.94 5.15 -23.12
N ALA A 34 -18.48 4.41 -22.15
CA ALA A 34 -19.81 4.68 -21.60
C ALA A 34 -19.87 5.96 -20.74
N THR A 35 -18.75 6.39 -20.14
CA THR A 35 -18.73 7.54 -19.21
C THR A 35 -18.32 8.84 -19.90
N LEU A 36 -17.24 8.79 -20.69
CA LEU A 36 -16.59 9.97 -21.29
C LEU A 36 -16.66 9.95 -22.82
N GLY A 37 -17.26 8.93 -23.43
CA GLY A 37 -17.31 8.79 -24.87
C GLY A 37 -15.95 8.48 -25.49
N ASN A 38 -15.74 8.96 -26.71
CA ASN A 38 -14.45 8.86 -27.39
C ASN A 38 -13.62 10.09 -27.01
N ILE A 39 -12.55 9.87 -26.26
CA ILE A 39 -11.61 10.92 -25.88
C ILE A 39 -10.28 10.75 -26.63
N SER A 40 -9.60 11.86 -26.88
CA SER A 40 -8.26 11.93 -27.47
C SER A 40 -7.45 13.02 -26.76
N CYS A 41 -6.13 12.96 -26.87
CA CYS A 41 -5.27 14.05 -26.43
C CYS A 41 -5.39 15.23 -27.41
N ASP A 42 -5.71 16.41 -26.90
CA ASP A 42 -5.84 17.63 -27.70
C ASP A 42 -4.50 18.12 -28.28
N ARG A 43 -3.37 17.62 -27.78
CA ARG A 43 -2.03 18.02 -28.25
C ARG A 43 -1.44 17.11 -29.32
N CYS A 44 -1.70 15.80 -29.24
CA CYS A 44 -1.06 14.83 -30.14
C CYS A 44 -2.03 13.82 -30.77
N GLY A 45 -3.32 13.90 -30.47
CA GLY A 45 -4.34 12.99 -31.00
C GLY A 45 -4.29 11.56 -30.43
N ASN A 46 -3.40 11.26 -29.48
CA ASN A 46 -3.33 9.93 -28.86
C ASN A 46 -4.66 9.58 -28.20
N VAL A 47 -5.09 8.33 -28.37
CA VAL A 47 -6.32 7.81 -27.78
C VAL A 47 -6.01 6.76 -26.70
N PRO A 48 -6.88 6.62 -25.68
CA PRO A 48 -6.75 5.59 -24.66
C PRO A 48 -6.61 4.17 -25.24
N PHE A 49 -5.86 3.31 -24.54
CA PHE A 49 -5.65 1.90 -24.87
C PHE A 49 -4.86 1.61 -26.17
N ARG A 50 -4.44 2.63 -26.91
CA ARG A 50 -3.54 2.46 -28.08
C ARG A 50 -2.08 2.77 -27.76
N SER A 51 -1.88 3.70 -26.85
CA SER A 51 -0.59 4.03 -26.26
C SER A 51 -0.74 3.76 -24.76
N GLY A 52 0.31 3.32 -24.07
CA GLY A 52 0.26 3.05 -22.63
C GLY A 52 0.07 4.32 -21.77
N GLU A 53 -0.53 5.36 -22.34
CA GLU A 53 -0.69 6.69 -21.80
C GLU A 53 -1.97 6.83 -20.99
N HIS A 54 -1.92 7.78 -20.07
CA HIS A 54 -3.05 8.20 -19.25
C HIS A 54 -3.38 9.65 -19.55
N PHE A 55 -4.57 10.09 -19.13
CA PHE A 55 -5.12 11.37 -19.57
C PHE A 55 -5.53 12.22 -18.39
N LYS A 56 -5.33 13.52 -18.48
CA LYS A 56 -5.74 14.50 -17.48
C LYS A 56 -6.32 15.72 -18.18
N THR A 57 -7.40 16.27 -17.62
CA THR A 57 -7.93 17.56 -18.02
C THR A 57 -7.09 18.67 -17.38
N ILE A 58 -6.44 19.49 -18.21
CA ILE A 58 -5.63 20.65 -17.81
C ILE A 58 -6.12 21.83 -18.64
N ASP A 59 -6.54 22.92 -17.97
CA ASP A 59 -7.06 24.12 -18.63
C ASP A 59 -8.14 23.83 -19.69
N ASN A 60 -9.06 22.93 -19.33
CA ASN A 60 -10.15 22.47 -20.19
C ASN A 60 -9.71 21.69 -21.45
N GLN A 61 -8.46 21.23 -21.50
CA GLN A 61 -7.91 20.36 -22.53
C GLN A 61 -7.59 18.98 -21.97
N MET A 62 -7.92 17.93 -22.72
CA MET A 62 -7.55 16.56 -22.43
C MET A 62 -6.11 16.30 -22.90
N VAL A 63 -5.19 16.08 -21.96
CA VAL A 63 -3.76 15.93 -22.25
C VAL A 63 -3.26 14.55 -21.81
N CYS A 64 -2.52 13.85 -22.68
CA CYS A 64 -1.93 12.57 -22.33
C CYS A 64 -0.63 12.73 -21.53
N THR A 65 -0.21 11.68 -20.82
CA THR A 65 0.97 11.68 -19.97
C THR A 65 2.27 12.03 -20.69
N ASP A 66 2.48 11.55 -21.91
CA ASP A 66 3.63 11.92 -22.74
C ASP A 66 3.64 13.42 -23.07
N CYS A 67 2.49 14.01 -23.38
CA CYS A 67 2.38 15.45 -23.62
C CYS A 67 2.53 16.28 -22.34
N MET A 68 2.08 15.75 -21.20
CA MET A 68 2.33 16.38 -19.90
C MET A 68 3.83 16.37 -19.55
N GLU A 69 4.53 15.27 -19.83
CA GLU A 69 5.98 15.14 -19.62
C GLU A 69 6.76 16.10 -20.53
N LYS A 70 6.47 16.10 -21.83
CA LYS A 70 7.13 16.99 -22.80
C LYS A 70 6.93 18.47 -22.49
N ALA A 71 5.80 18.83 -21.90
CA ALA A 71 5.49 20.20 -21.50
C ALA A 71 5.99 20.56 -20.09
N GLY A 72 6.66 19.64 -19.38
CA GLY A 72 7.14 19.86 -18.02
C GLY A 72 6.04 20.02 -16.97
N ILE A 73 4.81 19.58 -17.27
CA ILE A 73 3.64 19.75 -16.40
C ILE A 73 3.66 18.70 -15.28
N MET A 74 3.84 17.43 -15.63
CA MET A 74 3.79 16.31 -14.69
C MET A 74 4.41 15.08 -15.33
N LYS A 75 5.13 14.27 -14.54
CA LYS A 75 5.62 12.97 -15.00
C LYS A 75 4.49 11.94 -15.01
N LYS A 76 4.52 11.04 -16.00
CA LYS A 76 3.60 9.91 -16.13
C LYS A 76 3.53 9.09 -14.85
N TYR A 77 4.70 8.80 -14.27
CA TYR A 77 4.79 8.09 -13.00
C TYR A 77 4.04 8.83 -11.89
N ASP A 78 4.33 10.11 -11.68
CA ASP A 78 3.70 10.93 -10.63
C ASP A 78 2.18 11.00 -10.79
N TYR A 79 1.70 11.10 -12.04
CA TYR A 79 0.27 11.10 -12.33
C TYR A 79 -0.41 9.76 -12.05
N VAL A 80 0.24 8.64 -12.43
CA VAL A 80 -0.26 7.29 -12.08
C VAL A 80 -0.33 7.14 -10.57
N MET A 81 0.66 7.65 -9.86
CA MET A 81 0.72 7.57 -8.41
C MET A 81 -0.36 8.43 -7.74
N SER A 82 -0.68 9.61 -8.26
CA SER A 82 -1.77 10.43 -7.70
C SER A 82 -3.11 9.69 -7.78
N ALA A 83 -3.43 9.07 -8.91
CA ALA A 83 -4.65 8.27 -9.11
C ALA A 83 -4.78 7.09 -8.12
N VAL A 84 -3.66 6.47 -7.77
CA VAL A 84 -3.62 5.40 -6.76
C VAL A 84 -3.88 5.96 -5.36
N MET A 85 -3.37 7.16 -5.05
CA MET A 85 -3.51 7.80 -3.74
C MET A 85 -4.90 8.44 -3.52
N SER A 86 -5.52 9.03 -4.55
CA SER A 86 -6.83 9.68 -4.46
C SER A 86 -7.93 8.73 -3.95
N LYS A 87 -7.83 7.43 -4.29
CA LYS A 87 -8.74 6.37 -3.80
C LYS A 87 -8.59 6.08 -2.29
N ALA A 88 -7.41 6.32 -1.71
CA ALA A 88 -7.18 6.10 -0.28
C ALA A 88 -7.75 7.24 0.59
N LYS A 89 -7.83 8.47 0.05
CA LYS A 89 -8.37 9.63 0.76
C LYS A 89 -9.89 9.52 0.99
N ALA A 90 -10.62 8.87 0.10
CA ALA A 90 -12.07 8.64 0.23
C ALA A 90 -12.45 7.58 1.29
N ALA A 91 -11.53 6.68 1.66
CA ALA A 91 -11.79 5.62 2.64
C ALA A 91 -11.57 6.06 4.11
N LYS A 92 -11.12 7.31 4.34
CA LYS A 92 -10.56 7.78 5.63
C LYS A 92 -11.56 8.48 6.56
N ALA A 93 -12.87 8.35 6.32
CA ALA A 93 -13.92 9.04 7.09
C ALA A 93 -14.58 8.17 8.19
N ALA A 94 -13.84 7.34 8.92
CA ALA A 94 -14.39 6.56 10.04
C ALA A 94 -13.49 6.59 11.29
N SER A 95 -14.10 6.93 12.43
CA SER A 95 -13.56 7.19 13.77
C SER A 95 -12.75 6.05 14.45
N PRO A 96 -12.00 6.34 15.54
CA PRO A 96 -10.85 5.54 16.01
C PRO A 96 -11.19 4.27 16.81
N THR A 97 -12.39 4.14 17.36
CA THR A 97 -12.65 3.10 18.38
C THR A 97 -12.99 1.71 17.81
N THR A 98 -12.99 1.54 16.48
CA THR A 98 -13.34 0.28 15.79
C THR A 98 -12.12 -0.43 15.16
N GLN A 99 -10.90 0.08 15.33
CA GLN A 99 -9.72 -0.37 14.57
C GLN A 99 -9.08 -1.68 15.07
N ALA A 100 -9.08 -1.98 16.38
CA ALA A 100 -8.41 -3.16 16.93
C ALA A 100 -8.94 -4.49 16.35
N HIS A 101 -10.27 -4.65 16.30
CA HIS A 101 -10.91 -5.83 15.68
C HIS A 101 -10.84 -5.83 14.15
N ARG A 102 -10.78 -4.65 13.51
CA ARG A 102 -10.56 -4.55 12.05
C ARG A 102 -9.15 -4.99 11.64
N GLY A 103 -8.16 -4.80 12.52
CA GLY A 103 -6.76 -5.16 12.29
C GLY A 103 -6.54 -6.65 12.06
N LEU A 104 -7.10 -7.51 12.93
CA LEU A 104 -6.96 -8.97 12.80
C LEU A 104 -7.62 -9.53 11.53
N GLU A 105 -8.86 -9.10 11.25
CA GLU A 105 -9.57 -9.55 10.04
C GLU A 105 -8.85 -9.08 8.76
N ALA A 106 -8.22 -7.90 8.81
CA ALA A 106 -7.44 -7.39 7.68
C ALA A 106 -6.20 -8.25 7.36
N LEU A 107 -5.67 -9.03 8.32
CA LEU A 107 -4.51 -9.90 8.09
C LEU A 107 -4.76 -10.99 7.04
N GLY A 108 -6.02 -11.35 6.77
CA GLY A 108 -6.38 -12.39 5.81
C GLY A 108 -5.64 -13.70 6.10
N THR A 109 -4.90 -14.22 5.11
CA THR A 109 -4.16 -15.49 5.23
C THR A 109 -2.96 -15.46 6.19
N MET A 110 -2.59 -14.28 6.70
CA MET A 110 -1.58 -14.12 7.75
C MET A 110 -2.17 -14.22 9.16
N LYS A 111 -3.51 -14.19 9.32
CA LYS A 111 -4.18 -14.34 10.61
C LYS A 111 -3.87 -15.69 11.25
N GLU A 112 -4.02 -16.78 10.48
CA GLU A 112 -3.67 -18.13 10.93
C GLU A 112 -2.21 -18.25 11.36
N LEU A 113 -1.30 -17.58 10.63
CA LEU A 113 0.12 -17.58 10.97
C LEU A 113 0.36 -16.88 12.31
N LEU A 114 -0.31 -15.76 12.56
CA LEU A 114 -0.23 -15.07 13.85
C LEU A 114 -0.75 -15.95 14.98
N GLU A 115 -1.96 -16.50 14.81
CA GLU A 115 -2.64 -17.32 15.82
C GLU A 115 -1.81 -18.55 16.24
N GLN A 116 -1.15 -19.21 15.28
CA GLN A 116 -0.24 -20.34 15.54
C GLN A 116 1.01 -19.96 16.36
N ASN A 117 1.38 -18.67 16.40
CA ASN A 117 2.57 -18.18 17.08
C ASN A 117 2.27 -17.43 18.40
N LEU A 118 0.99 -17.32 18.77
CA LEU A 118 0.58 -16.78 20.06
C LEU A 118 0.85 -17.81 21.18
N GLU A 119 1.28 -17.34 22.33
CA GLU A 119 1.32 -18.15 23.54
C GLU A 119 -0.09 -18.34 24.12
N PRO A 120 -0.31 -19.40 24.92
CA PRO A 120 -1.55 -19.55 25.67
C PRO A 120 -1.89 -18.30 26.48
N GLY A 121 -3.12 -17.79 26.28
CA GLY A 121 -3.63 -16.59 26.94
C GLY A 121 -3.06 -15.26 26.43
N GLU A 122 -2.20 -15.27 25.41
CA GLU A 122 -1.71 -14.06 24.76
C GLU A 122 -2.83 -13.40 23.95
N LYS A 123 -3.08 -12.11 24.20
CA LYS A 123 -4.17 -11.36 23.56
C LYS A 123 -3.58 -10.41 22.53
N VAL A 124 -4.01 -10.52 21.27
CA VAL A 124 -3.68 -9.56 20.22
C VAL A 124 -4.48 -8.28 20.46
N GLU A 125 -3.81 -7.14 20.39
CA GLU A 125 -4.36 -5.83 20.73
C GLU A 125 -4.56 -4.96 19.50
N PHE A 126 -3.65 -5.04 18.54
CA PHE A 126 -3.84 -4.46 17.23
C PHE A 126 -3.03 -5.21 16.17
N ALA A 127 -3.45 -5.03 14.92
CA ALA A 127 -2.67 -5.44 13.76
C ALA A 127 -2.88 -4.45 12.62
N VAL A 128 -1.83 -4.21 11.83
CA VAL A 128 -1.85 -3.36 10.65
C VAL A 128 -1.18 -4.07 9.48
N VAL A 129 -1.85 -4.03 8.32
CA VAL A 129 -1.35 -4.64 7.09
C VAL A 129 -0.53 -3.62 6.32
N GLY A 130 0.71 -3.98 6.00
CA GLY A 130 1.62 -3.20 5.18
C GLY A 130 1.34 -3.35 3.69
N ASN A 131 2.42 -3.37 2.92
CA ASN A 131 2.41 -3.74 1.50
C ASN A 131 2.21 -5.26 1.34
N THR A 132 2.08 -5.71 0.09
CA THR A 132 1.74 -7.09 -0.24
C THR A 132 2.61 -8.11 0.51
N GLY A 133 1.95 -8.91 1.36
CA GLY A 133 2.59 -9.97 2.13
C GLY A 133 3.34 -9.47 3.37
N GLU A 134 3.03 -8.29 3.89
CA GLU A 134 3.64 -7.76 5.11
C GLU A 134 2.57 -7.32 6.10
N ALA A 135 2.78 -7.58 7.38
CA ALA A 135 1.95 -7.04 8.45
C ALA A 135 2.74 -6.90 9.76
N LEU A 136 2.26 -5.99 10.61
CA LEU A 136 2.70 -5.81 11.98
C LEU A 136 1.52 -6.15 12.89
N ALA A 137 1.74 -6.95 13.92
CA ALA A 137 0.75 -7.20 14.96
C ALA A 137 1.39 -7.06 16.33
N CYS A 138 0.63 -6.60 17.32
CA CYS A 138 1.08 -6.52 18.70
C CYS A 138 0.09 -7.21 19.61
N SER A 139 0.63 -7.78 20.67
CA SER A 139 -0.12 -8.46 21.71
C SER A 139 0.31 -7.99 23.09
N SER A 140 -0.36 -8.55 24.10
CA SER A 140 -0.01 -8.36 25.50
C SER A 140 1.43 -8.77 25.85
N LYS A 141 2.10 -9.59 25.03
CA LYS A 141 3.44 -10.14 25.33
C LYS A 141 4.50 -9.89 24.25
N HIS A 142 4.09 -9.75 22.99
CA HIS A 142 5.01 -9.72 21.86
C HIS A 142 4.58 -8.73 20.78
N LEU A 143 5.57 -8.33 20.00
CA LEU A 143 5.39 -7.70 18.69
C LEU A 143 5.74 -8.73 17.62
N PHE A 144 4.91 -8.78 16.57
CA PHE A 144 5.03 -9.71 15.46
C PHE A 144 5.20 -8.96 14.15
N ILE A 145 6.20 -9.36 13.37
CA ILE A 145 6.30 -9.00 11.95
C ILE A 145 5.98 -10.24 11.14
N LEU A 146 4.92 -10.15 10.34
CA LEU A 146 4.42 -11.23 9.51
C LEU A 146 4.83 -10.96 8.06
N LYS A 147 5.37 -11.98 7.40
CA LYS A 147 5.78 -11.95 6.00
C LYS A 147 5.18 -13.13 5.24
N SER A 148 4.74 -12.92 4.01
CA SER A 148 4.28 -14.00 3.13
C SER A 148 4.65 -13.74 1.67
N GLY A 149 4.76 -14.81 0.88
CA GLY A 149 5.14 -14.71 -0.52
C GLY A 149 6.51 -14.07 -0.67
N MET A 150 6.70 -13.23 -1.70
CA MET A 150 8.00 -12.61 -1.99
C MET A 150 8.60 -11.81 -0.82
N ALA A 151 7.78 -11.30 0.11
CA ALA A 151 8.26 -10.63 1.32
C ALA A 151 8.91 -11.59 2.33
N SER A 152 8.60 -12.89 2.25
CA SER A 152 9.27 -13.95 3.00
C SER A 152 10.49 -14.54 2.28
N GLY A 153 10.79 -14.07 1.07
CA GLY A 153 11.85 -14.61 0.22
C GLY A 153 11.45 -15.81 -0.66
N SER A 154 10.17 -16.24 -0.63
CA SER A 154 9.67 -17.39 -1.41
C SER A 154 8.20 -17.21 -1.80
N LEU A 155 7.80 -17.65 -3.00
CA LEU A 155 6.43 -17.49 -3.53
C LEU A 155 5.33 -18.04 -2.62
N THR A 156 5.58 -19.16 -1.93
CA THR A 156 4.63 -19.82 -1.01
C THR A 156 5.05 -19.68 0.46
N GLY A 157 6.17 -19.01 0.73
CA GLY A 157 6.72 -18.88 2.06
C GLY A 157 5.83 -18.03 2.96
N LYS A 158 5.89 -18.34 4.26
CA LYS A 158 5.35 -17.53 5.34
C LYS A 158 6.40 -17.44 6.44
N LYS A 159 6.50 -16.29 7.09
CA LYS A 159 7.44 -16.04 8.19
C LYS A 159 6.74 -15.22 9.27
N CYS A 160 6.88 -15.67 10.51
CA CYS A 160 6.43 -14.94 11.68
C CYS A 160 7.68 -14.63 12.51
N ILE A 161 8.07 -13.36 12.54
CA ILE A 161 9.16 -12.89 13.37
C ILE A 161 8.55 -12.35 14.66
N LYS A 162 8.99 -12.87 15.79
CA LYS A 162 8.41 -12.61 17.11
C LYS A 162 9.46 -11.94 18.00
N TYR A 163 9.11 -10.77 18.52
CA TYR A 163 9.92 -10.00 19.45
C TYR A 163 9.23 -9.92 20.81
N ARG A 164 9.94 -10.26 21.89
CA ARG A 164 9.51 -9.87 23.24
C ARG A 164 9.69 -8.38 23.42
N TRP A 165 8.81 -7.74 24.19
CA TRP A 165 8.90 -6.29 24.45
C TRP A 165 10.27 -5.86 24.99
N ASN A 166 10.90 -6.67 25.84
CA ASN A 166 12.23 -6.38 26.38
C ASN A 166 13.40 -6.48 25.37
N GLN A 167 13.16 -6.95 24.15
CA GLN A 167 14.16 -6.97 23.07
C GLN A 167 14.09 -5.71 22.19
N ILE A 168 13.04 -4.91 22.36
CA ILE A 168 12.75 -3.73 21.56
C ILE A 168 13.18 -2.51 22.35
N THR A 169 14.02 -1.67 21.76
CA THR A 169 14.47 -0.41 22.36
C THR A 169 13.75 0.81 21.78
N GLY A 170 13.03 0.63 20.68
CA GLY A 170 12.30 1.69 20.00
C GLY A 170 11.58 1.17 18.76
N ALA A 171 10.71 2.01 18.20
CA ALA A 171 10.24 1.85 16.84
C ALA A 171 10.26 3.22 16.16
N GLU A 172 10.48 3.22 14.83
CA GLU A 172 10.59 4.44 14.03
C GLU A 172 9.79 4.31 12.74
N ILE A 173 9.19 5.41 12.29
CA ILE A 173 8.68 5.53 10.92
C ILE A 173 9.67 6.34 10.09
N LYS A 174 10.12 5.76 8.98
CA LYS A 174 10.91 6.46 7.95
C LYS A 174 10.04 6.69 6.72
N GLU A 175 10.01 7.92 6.23
CA GLU A 175 9.10 8.35 5.17
C GLU A 175 9.83 8.59 3.85
N GLY A 176 9.28 8.02 2.78
CA GLY A 176 9.62 8.36 1.41
C GLY A 176 8.41 8.94 0.67
N ALA A 177 8.60 9.29 -0.61
CA ALA A 177 7.54 9.92 -1.40
C ALA A 177 6.31 9.02 -1.61
N LEU A 178 6.51 7.71 -1.76
CA LEU A 178 5.44 6.73 -2.01
C LEU A 178 5.30 5.69 -0.91
N TYR A 179 6.42 5.26 -0.36
CA TYR A 179 6.48 4.24 0.65
C TYR A 179 7.03 4.82 1.93
N GLY A 180 6.49 4.39 3.05
CA GLY A 180 7.12 4.46 4.34
C GLY A 180 7.49 3.06 4.82
N LEU A 181 8.24 3.00 5.90
CA LEU A 181 8.44 1.78 6.67
C LEU A 181 8.29 2.11 8.14
N ILE A 182 7.72 1.18 8.90
CA ILE A 182 7.90 1.13 10.35
C ILE A 182 9.01 0.12 10.62
N GLU A 183 10.01 0.53 11.39
CA GLU A 183 11.18 -0.26 11.77
C GLU A 183 11.21 -0.45 13.27
N ILE A 184 11.45 -1.68 13.70
CA ILE A 184 11.68 -2.05 15.09
C ILE A 184 13.17 -1.92 15.37
N GLN A 185 13.49 -1.16 16.40
CA GLN A 185 14.83 -0.94 16.89
C GLN A 185 15.09 -1.85 18.08
N GLY A 186 16.31 -2.36 18.18
CA GLY A 186 16.74 -3.29 19.21
C GLY A 186 18.21 -3.61 19.05
N ASN A 187 18.81 -4.22 20.07
CA ASN A 187 20.23 -4.56 20.01
C ASN A 187 20.51 -5.57 18.87
N GLY A 188 21.39 -5.19 17.95
CA GLY A 188 21.76 -6.01 16.80
C GLY A 188 20.76 -6.02 15.63
N LEU A 189 19.70 -5.21 15.68
CA LEU A 189 18.77 -5.07 14.54
C LEU A 189 19.31 -4.09 13.48
N PRO A 190 19.23 -4.43 12.19
CA PRO A 190 19.72 -3.57 11.11
C PRO A 190 18.81 -2.35 10.94
N SER A 191 19.40 -1.21 10.55
CA SER A 191 18.67 -0.02 10.13
C SER A 191 18.59 0.05 8.61
N HIS A 192 17.41 0.37 8.09
CA HIS A 192 17.12 0.37 6.66
C HIS A 192 16.86 1.78 6.12
N ASP A 193 17.22 1.99 4.86
CA ASP A 193 16.92 3.22 4.12
C ASP A 193 15.60 3.05 3.36
N VAL A 194 14.67 3.98 3.56
CA VAL A 194 13.36 4.01 2.87
C VAL A 194 13.50 4.11 1.35
N ARG A 195 14.65 4.54 0.82
CA ARG A 195 14.95 4.53 -0.62
C ARG A 195 15.14 3.12 -1.20
N ASN A 196 15.44 2.13 -0.35
CA ASN A 196 15.73 0.74 -0.74
C ASN A 196 14.58 -0.24 -0.42
N ILE A 197 13.32 0.16 -0.65
CA ILE A 197 12.11 -0.62 -0.30
C ILE A 197 12.18 -2.09 -0.74
N SER A 198 12.75 -2.37 -1.91
CA SER A 198 12.91 -3.74 -2.43
C SER A 198 13.60 -4.67 -1.42
N GLN A 199 14.63 -4.16 -0.76
CA GLN A 199 15.39 -4.87 0.27
C GLN A 199 14.60 -4.90 1.59
N VAL A 200 14.00 -3.77 1.99
CA VAL A 200 13.26 -3.65 3.25
C VAL A 200 12.05 -4.60 3.32
N LYS A 201 11.41 -4.92 2.19
CA LYS A 201 10.28 -5.86 2.16
C LYS A 201 10.61 -7.22 2.79
N GLN A 202 11.87 -7.67 2.68
CA GLN A 202 12.33 -8.94 3.25
C GLN A 202 12.99 -8.77 4.63
N ALA A 203 13.15 -7.55 5.11
CA ALA A 203 13.70 -7.29 6.44
C ALA A 203 12.77 -7.86 7.52
N GLU A 204 13.39 -8.49 8.52
CA GLU A 204 12.71 -9.14 9.64
C GLU A 204 12.21 -8.16 10.69
N ASN A 205 12.82 -6.97 10.75
CA ASN A 205 12.52 -5.92 11.72
C ASN A 205 11.77 -4.72 11.12
N ALA A 206 11.26 -4.81 9.89
CA ALA A 206 10.52 -3.70 9.28
C ALA A 206 9.28 -4.17 8.51
N VAL A 207 8.28 -3.29 8.44
CA VAL A 207 7.07 -3.46 7.62
C VAL A 207 6.92 -2.23 6.73
N THR A 208 6.91 -2.44 5.41
CA THR A 208 6.71 -1.34 4.46
C THR A 208 5.23 -1.03 4.25
N PHE A 209 4.90 0.22 3.96
CA PHE A 209 3.53 0.66 3.70
C PHE A 209 3.48 1.75 2.64
N LEU A 210 2.33 1.90 1.96
CA LEU A 210 2.06 3.05 1.10
C LEU A 210 1.76 4.28 1.96
N MET A 211 2.25 5.47 1.60
CA MET A 211 2.00 6.72 2.36
C MET A 211 0.51 7.01 2.59
N ALA A 212 -0.38 6.49 1.74
CA ALA A 212 -1.82 6.45 1.96
C ALA A 212 -2.26 5.86 3.31
N LYS A 213 -1.52 4.86 3.83
CA LYS A 213 -1.72 4.18 5.12
C LYS A 213 -0.92 4.82 6.26
N LYS A 214 -0.26 5.96 6.04
CA LYS A 214 0.61 6.60 7.06
C LYS A 214 -0.08 6.74 8.41
N ALA A 215 -1.33 7.19 8.44
CA ALA A 215 -2.05 7.38 9.71
C ALA A 215 -2.25 6.07 10.49
N ASP A 216 -2.53 4.96 9.81
CA ASP A 216 -2.67 3.65 10.45
C ASP A 216 -1.33 3.21 11.06
N PHE A 217 -0.22 3.50 10.36
CA PHE A 217 1.12 3.18 10.83
C PHE A 217 1.62 4.11 11.95
N GLU A 218 1.27 5.40 11.92
CA GLU A 218 1.53 6.33 13.02
C GLU A 218 0.77 5.92 14.29
N GLU A 219 -0.45 5.42 14.14
CA GLU A 219 -1.22 4.87 15.26
C GLU A 219 -0.60 3.59 15.81
N ALA A 220 -0.16 2.69 14.93
CA ALA A 220 0.61 1.51 15.32
C ALA A 220 1.89 1.90 16.06
N LEU A 221 2.65 2.87 15.53
CA LEU A 221 3.88 3.38 16.15
C LEU A 221 3.61 3.93 17.55
N ARG A 222 2.56 4.74 17.74
CA ARG A 222 2.17 5.24 19.06
C ARG A 222 1.87 4.10 20.03
N THR A 223 1.14 3.08 19.57
CA THR A 223 0.78 1.93 20.42
C THR A 223 2.02 1.10 20.80
N VAL A 224 2.95 0.91 19.86
CA VAL A 224 4.23 0.22 20.11
C VAL A 224 5.07 0.98 21.14
N ASN A 225 5.26 2.28 20.95
CA ASN A 225 6.09 3.11 21.83
C ASN A 225 5.50 3.31 23.23
N GLN A 226 4.20 3.05 23.45
CA GLN A 226 3.62 3.01 24.80
C GLN A 226 3.99 1.76 25.59
N ARG A 227 4.57 0.74 24.95
CA ARG A 227 4.92 -0.57 25.55
C ARG A 227 6.41 -0.79 25.77
N ILE A 228 7.23 0.06 25.15
CA ILE A 228 8.68 0.07 25.28
C ILE A 228 9.02 1.00 26.45
#